data_AF-A0AAV9C1B6-F1
#
_entry.id   AF-A0AAV9C1B6-F1
#
_cell.length_a   1.000
_cell.length_b   1.000
_cell.length_c   1.000
_cell.angle_alpha   90.00
_cell.angle_beta   90.00
_cell.angle_gamma   90.00
#
_symmetry.space_group_name_H-M   'P 1'
#
loop_
_entity.id
_entity.type
_entity.pdbx_description
1 polymer ?
#
loop_
_entity_poly.entity_id
_entity_poly.type
_entity_poly.pdbx_seq_one_letter_code
_entity_poly.pdbx_strand_id
1 'polypeptide(L)'
;MAPGHDLRRPYKRAAITDQERRRVAALRRQEQQRADSQHRARCLASSVLSLPSGSGPTPAEPVGPVDQGEPWTGPEEVEMEEEEEPGKERDLNAARASRMSGPEVRRWFARQLMLPEWMIDVPTSLRGDWYVFPRPAGNRCFVVSSNGTTVSRARNGSILHHFPSALPNGARTKDVSGPSSSFSILDCIFHEPDQTYYVIDMVCWRGYSLYDCTAEFRFFWLNSKLMETGACNPPSHYHKYKFSVVPIYDCDQAGLESAYMGPVPYTKDGLSFYNKHAHYQTGNTPLALMWKDDKCSQHVLDTDGKGQVPAQQQVVLELRDDGKLVTSDDPPVIFGCLDGEFVQKTCIVTHQ
;
A
#
# COMPACT_ATOMS: atom_id res chain seq x y z
N MET A 1 -5.06 -54.02 14.25
CA MET A 1 -5.71 -52.75 14.63
C MET A 1 -5.23 -51.68 13.67
N ALA A 2 -6.07 -51.21 12.76
CA ALA A 2 -5.75 -50.10 11.87
C ALA A 2 -6.22 -48.78 12.53
N PRO A 3 -5.47 -47.67 12.43
CA PRO A 3 -5.91 -46.38 12.98
C PRO A 3 -7.09 -45.84 12.19
N GLY A 4 -8.08 -45.30 12.90
CA GLY A 4 -9.35 -44.83 12.35
C GLY A 4 -9.20 -43.71 11.33
N HIS A 5 -10.01 -43.79 10.27
CA HIS A 5 -10.18 -42.74 9.28
C HIS A 5 -10.67 -41.44 9.95
N ASP A 6 -9.93 -40.36 9.73
CA ASP A 6 -10.24 -38.99 10.14
C ASP A 6 -11.54 -38.53 9.44
N LEU A 7 -12.65 -38.50 10.19
CA LEU A 7 -13.96 -38.01 9.74
C LEU A 7 -13.96 -36.47 9.70
N ARG A 8 -13.16 -35.87 8.82
CA ARG A 8 -13.32 -34.45 8.50
C ARG A 8 -14.63 -34.29 7.75
N ARG A 9 -15.63 -33.69 8.40
CA ARG A 9 -16.89 -33.30 7.74
C ARG A 9 -16.55 -32.55 6.45
N PRO A 10 -17.11 -32.95 5.29
CA PRO A 10 -16.90 -32.20 4.06
C PRO A 10 -17.49 -30.80 4.26
N TYR A 11 -16.62 -29.81 4.39
CA TYR A 11 -17.02 -28.41 4.46
C TYR A 11 -17.71 -28.08 3.13
N LYS A 12 -19.04 -27.91 3.16
CA LYS A 12 -19.80 -27.46 1.99
C LYS A 12 -19.30 -26.06 1.66
N ARG A 13 -18.44 -25.93 0.65
CA ARG A 13 -18.04 -24.62 0.12
C ARG A 13 -19.31 -23.91 -0.33
N ALA A 14 -19.54 -22.71 0.20
CA ALA A 14 -20.64 -21.86 -0.25
C ALA A 14 -20.51 -21.59 -1.76
N ALA A 15 -21.63 -21.39 -2.44
CA ALA A 15 -21.64 -21.11 -3.89
C ALA A 15 -20.88 -19.82 -4.26
N ILE A 16 -20.80 -18.88 -3.32
CA ILE A 16 -20.01 -17.64 -3.42
C ILE A 16 -19.12 -17.59 -2.19
N THR A 17 -17.81 -17.41 -2.42
CA THR A 17 -16.83 -17.26 -1.36
C THR A 17 -16.99 -15.92 -0.66
N ASP A 18 -16.38 -15.78 0.51
CA ASP A 18 -16.44 -14.51 1.22
C ASP A 18 -15.77 -13.37 0.43
N GLN A 19 -14.59 -13.62 -0.14
CA GLN A 19 -13.86 -12.62 -0.93
C GLN A 19 -14.68 -12.13 -2.13
N GLU A 20 -15.37 -13.02 -2.85
CA GLU A 20 -16.21 -12.65 -3.99
C GLU A 20 -17.38 -11.74 -3.57
N ARG A 21 -18.02 -12.01 -2.42
CA ARG A 21 -19.05 -11.11 -1.89
C ARG A 21 -18.47 -9.73 -1.57
N ARG A 22 -17.26 -9.68 -1.00
CA ARG A 22 -16.57 -8.42 -0.67
C ARG A 22 -16.18 -7.64 -1.93
N ARG A 23 -15.75 -8.31 -3.01
CA ARG A 23 -15.53 -7.66 -4.32
C ARG A 23 -16.80 -6.99 -4.85
N VAL A 24 -17.92 -7.70 -4.87
CA VAL A 24 -19.21 -7.15 -5.34
C VAL A 24 -19.63 -5.96 -4.47
N ALA A 25 -19.46 -6.05 -3.16
CA ALA A 25 -19.76 -4.96 -2.25
C ALA A 25 -18.84 -3.74 -2.47
N ALA A 26 -17.55 -3.96 -2.68
CA ALA A 26 -16.57 -2.89 -2.93
C ALA A 26 -16.86 -2.13 -4.24
N LEU A 27 -17.18 -2.85 -5.33
CA LEU A 27 -17.56 -2.25 -6.61
C LEU A 27 -18.85 -1.40 -6.51
N ARG A 28 -19.87 -1.90 -5.79
CA ARG A 28 -21.09 -1.12 -5.54
C ARG A 28 -20.83 0.12 -4.70
N ARG A 29 -19.93 0.01 -3.71
CA ARG A 29 -19.60 1.12 -2.80
C ARG A 29 -18.92 2.27 -3.54
N GLN A 30 -17.94 1.98 -4.41
CA GLN A 30 -17.23 3.02 -5.16
C GLN A 30 -18.11 3.79 -6.15
N GLU A 31 -19.19 3.18 -6.66
CA GLU A 31 -20.16 3.88 -7.52
C GLU A 31 -21.01 4.90 -6.74
N GLN A 32 -21.25 4.64 -5.45
CA GLN A 32 -22.08 5.46 -4.59
C GLN A 32 -21.28 6.56 -3.87
N GLN A 33 -20.00 6.31 -3.61
CA GLN A 33 -19.14 7.21 -2.86
C GLN A 33 -18.66 8.36 -3.74
N ARG A 34 -19.06 9.59 -3.38
CA ARG A 34 -18.44 10.82 -3.90
C ARG A 34 -17.46 11.34 -2.85
N ALA A 35 -16.21 10.88 -2.93
CA ALA A 35 -15.14 11.43 -2.11
C ALA A 35 -14.55 12.69 -2.77
N ASP A 36 -14.07 13.65 -1.97
CA ASP A 36 -13.28 14.77 -2.50
C ASP A 36 -11.85 14.28 -2.77
N SER A 37 -11.70 13.44 -3.79
CA SER A 37 -10.41 12.85 -4.16
C SER A 37 -9.36 13.90 -4.51
N GLN A 38 -9.81 15.03 -5.05
CA GLN A 38 -8.95 16.14 -5.39
C GLN A 38 -8.38 16.81 -4.13
N HIS A 39 -9.19 17.00 -3.08
CA HIS A 39 -8.71 17.47 -1.79
C HIS A 39 -7.74 16.47 -1.17
N ARG A 40 -8.07 15.18 -1.17
CA ARG A 40 -7.20 14.11 -0.68
C ARG A 40 -5.82 14.12 -1.33
N ALA A 41 -5.76 14.18 -2.66
CA ALA A 41 -4.52 14.22 -3.41
C ALA A 41 -3.66 15.44 -3.02
N ARG A 42 -4.27 16.62 -2.85
CA ARG A 42 -3.58 17.84 -2.41
C ARG A 42 -3.07 17.74 -0.98
N CYS A 43 -3.88 17.19 -0.08
CA CYS A 43 -3.51 16.94 1.32
C CYS A 43 -2.31 16.00 1.41
N LEU A 44 -2.30 14.92 0.63
CA LEU A 44 -1.16 14.00 0.53
C LEU A 44 0.09 14.70 0.00
N ALA A 45 0.00 15.38 -1.13
CA ALA A 45 1.15 16.02 -1.76
C ALA A 45 1.76 17.14 -0.90
N SER A 46 0.92 17.96 -0.25
CA SER A 46 1.39 19.02 0.63
C SER A 46 2.04 18.48 1.91
N SER A 47 1.44 17.47 2.54
CA SER A 47 1.94 16.88 3.79
C SER A 47 3.30 16.20 3.60
N VAL A 48 3.56 15.59 2.44
CA VAL A 48 4.86 14.97 2.15
C VAL A 48 6.01 15.99 2.17
N LEU A 49 5.76 17.21 1.69
CA LEU A 49 6.76 18.27 1.61
C LEU A 49 6.91 19.07 2.91
N SER A 50 5.81 19.32 3.61
CA SER A 50 5.79 20.18 4.81
C SER A 50 6.32 19.50 6.07
N LEU A 51 6.44 18.17 6.07
CA LEU A 51 6.88 17.39 7.22
C LEU A 51 8.30 16.86 6.95
N PRO A 52 9.35 17.68 7.19
CA PRO A 52 10.72 17.21 7.11
C PRO A 52 10.94 16.11 8.15
N SER A 53 11.78 15.13 7.80
CA SER A 53 12.29 14.14 8.74
C SER A 53 12.81 14.84 9.98
N GLY A 54 12.23 14.56 11.16
CA GLY A 54 13.02 14.62 12.38
C GLY A 54 14.27 13.77 12.13
N SER A 55 15.45 14.38 12.33
CA SER A 55 16.81 13.81 12.22
C SER A 55 16.86 12.31 11.87
N GLY A 56 17.20 11.99 10.62
CA GLY A 56 17.43 10.60 10.22
C GLY A 56 18.66 10.01 10.93
N PRO A 57 18.67 8.70 11.22
CA PRO A 57 19.91 8.01 11.58
C PRO A 57 20.81 7.88 10.34
N THR A 58 22.12 8.02 10.56
CA THR A 58 23.23 7.79 9.63
C THR A 58 23.18 6.38 8.99
N PRO A 59 23.88 6.15 7.86
CA PRO A 59 23.75 4.90 7.10
C PRO A 59 24.40 3.70 7.81
N ALA A 60 23.65 2.60 7.81
CA ALA A 60 24.06 1.19 7.93
C ALA A 60 24.77 0.71 9.21
N GLU A 61 23.97 0.20 10.16
CA GLU A 61 24.29 -1.02 10.91
C GLU A 61 23.06 -1.93 10.97
N PRO A 62 23.22 -3.27 10.98
CA PRO A 62 22.12 -4.21 10.89
C PRO A 62 21.24 -4.15 12.15
N VAL A 63 19.94 -3.98 11.94
CA VAL A 63 18.93 -3.94 13.02
C VAL A 63 18.86 -5.34 13.67
N GLY A 64 19.51 -5.47 14.82
CA GLY A 64 19.32 -6.59 15.75
C GLY A 64 17.97 -6.52 16.47
N PRO A 65 17.58 -7.57 17.22
CA PRO A 65 16.27 -7.67 17.84
C PRO A 65 16.07 -6.58 18.90
N VAL A 66 14.86 -6.02 18.93
CA VAL A 66 14.38 -5.09 19.96
C VAL A 66 14.43 -5.79 21.32
N ASP A 67 15.31 -5.32 22.20
CA ASP A 67 15.34 -5.70 23.62
C ASP A 67 14.72 -4.59 24.49
N GLN A 68 14.28 -5.03 25.65
CA GLN A 68 13.30 -4.51 26.60
C GLN A 68 13.61 -3.13 27.22
N GLY A 69 12.55 -2.32 27.29
CA GLY A 69 12.13 -1.57 28.48
C GLY A 69 12.99 -0.39 28.95
N GLU A 70 12.43 0.83 28.89
CA GLU A 70 12.77 1.90 29.84
C GLU A 70 11.53 2.67 30.33
N PRO A 71 11.56 3.23 31.56
CA PRO A 71 10.38 3.57 32.36
C PRO A 71 9.84 4.99 32.09
N TRP A 72 8.52 5.12 32.21
CA TRP A 72 7.76 6.38 32.09
C TRP A 72 7.91 7.28 33.33
N THR A 73 8.27 8.56 33.13
CA THR A 73 8.17 9.63 34.13
C THR A 73 6.94 10.52 33.88
N GLY A 74 5.90 10.36 34.72
CA GLY A 74 4.98 11.41 35.19
C GLY A 74 3.99 12.06 34.21
N PRO A 75 2.86 12.63 34.70
CA PRO A 75 1.74 13.04 33.86
C PRO A 75 1.78 14.53 33.50
N GLU A 76 1.60 14.85 32.21
CA GLU A 76 1.14 16.18 31.77
C GLU A 76 -0.37 16.14 31.47
N GLU A 77 -1.00 17.27 31.73
CA GLU A 77 -2.42 17.48 31.96
C GLU A 77 -3.29 17.17 30.71
N VAL A 78 -4.40 16.46 30.93
CA VAL A 78 -5.33 16.00 29.89
C VAL A 78 -6.32 17.11 29.56
N GLU A 79 -6.19 17.75 28.40
CA GLU A 79 -7.28 18.52 27.81
C GLU A 79 -8.30 17.56 27.18
N MET A 80 -9.58 17.77 27.48
CA MET A 80 -10.68 16.90 27.04
C MET A 80 -10.87 16.96 25.52
N GLU A 81 -10.69 15.81 24.85
CA GLU A 81 -11.04 15.64 23.43
C GLU A 81 -12.49 15.15 23.29
N GLU A 82 -13.23 15.77 22.37
CA GLU A 82 -14.63 15.47 22.04
C GLU A 82 -14.76 14.08 21.36
N GLU A 83 -15.79 13.32 21.75
CA GLU A 83 -16.09 11.96 21.29
C GLU A 83 -16.03 11.78 19.75
N GLU A 84 -15.21 10.83 19.27
CA GLU A 84 -15.07 10.50 17.84
C GLU A 84 -16.08 9.42 17.37
N GLU A 85 -16.85 9.75 16.33
CA GLU A 85 -17.70 8.80 15.60
C GLU A 85 -16.88 7.94 14.61
N PRO A 86 -17.04 6.61 14.57
CA PRO A 86 -16.25 5.73 13.72
C PRO A 86 -16.69 5.85 12.25
N GLY A 87 -15.80 6.35 11.38
CA GLY A 87 -15.98 6.27 9.92
C GLY A 87 -15.60 7.49 9.08
N LYS A 88 -15.12 8.58 9.68
CA LYS A 88 -14.55 9.72 8.93
C LYS A 88 -13.06 9.85 9.22
N GLU A 89 -12.22 9.20 8.39
CA GLU A 89 -10.81 9.59 8.32
C GLU A 89 -10.73 11.08 7.93
N ARG A 90 -10.38 11.95 8.87
CA ARG A 90 -10.23 13.38 8.61
C ARG A 90 -8.94 13.56 7.79
N ASP A 91 -9.06 14.11 6.58
CA ASP A 91 -7.90 14.41 5.73
C ASP A 91 -6.87 15.27 6.49
N LEU A 92 -5.61 14.80 6.55
CA LEU A 92 -4.54 15.56 7.16
C LEU A 92 -4.11 16.69 6.24
N ASN A 93 -4.16 17.92 6.75
CA ASN A 93 -3.54 19.07 6.10
C ASN A 93 -2.21 19.40 6.79
N ALA A 94 -1.34 20.15 6.11
CA ALA A 94 -0.01 20.51 6.63
C ALA A 94 -0.05 21.20 8.02
N ALA A 95 -1.09 22.00 8.29
CA ALA A 95 -1.26 22.71 9.57
C ALA A 95 -1.67 21.80 10.74
N ARG A 96 -2.40 20.71 10.46
CA ARG A 96 -2.71 19.65 11.44
C ARG A 96 -1.53 18.72 11.62
N ALA A 97 -0.90 18.32 10.52
CA ALA A 97 0.25 17.42 10.58
C ALA A 97 1.45 18.04 11.32
N SER A 98 1.61 19.37 11.31
CA SER A 98 2.61 20.05 12.14
C SER A 98 2.34 20.00 13.65
N ARG A 99 1.12 19.64 14.06
CA ARG A 99 0.73 19.43 15.46
C ARG A 99 0.82 17.97 15.89
N MET A 100 1.02 17.06 14.93
CA MET A 100 1.10 15.62 15.20
C MET A 100 2.53 15.20 15.52
N SER A 101 2.66 14.21 16.38
CA SER A 101 3.94 13.57 16.67
C SER A 101 4.46 12.80 15.43
N GLY A 102 5.78 12.62 15.36
CA GLY A 102 6.41 11.85 14.28
C GLY A 102 5.80 10.45 14.04
N PRO A 103 5.51 9.66 15.10
CA PRO A 103 4.80 8.38 14.96
C PRO A 103 3.41 8.49 14.33
N GLU A 104 2.62 9.50 14.68
CA GLU A 104 1.28 9.70 14.12
C GLU A 104 1.31 10.07 12.64
N VAL A 105 2.24 10.94 12.25
CA VAL A 105 2.48 11.28 10.84
C VAL A 105 2.85 10.03 10.05
N ARG A 106 3.76 9.19 10.58
CA ARG A 106 4.13 7.92 9.94
C ARG A 106 2.92 6.99 9.79
N ARG A 107 2.12 6.82 10.85
CA ARG A 107 0.90 6.01 10.82
C ARG A 107 -0.09 6.49 9.75
N TRP A 108 -0.26 7.81 9.62
CA TRP A 108 -1.13 8.34 8.57
C TRP A 108 -0.62 8.04 7.17
N PHE A 109 0.67 8.23 6.90
CA PHE A 109 1.27 7.89 5.60
C PHE A 109 1.18 6.39 5.30
N ALA A 110 1.30 5.54 6.32
CA ALA A 110 1.21 4.09 6.16
C ALA A 110 -0.17 3.63 5.65
N ARG A 111 -1.23 4.42 5.92
CA ARG A 111 -2.60 4.12 5.50
C ARG A 111 -2.96 4.59 4.10
N GLN A 112 -2.05 5.26 3.38
CA GLN A 112 -2.39 5.86 2.10
C GLN A 112 -2.39 4.87 0.93
N LEU A 113 -1.74 3.71 1.05
CA LEU A 113 -1.55 2.78 -0.08
C LEU A 113 -2.80 1.94 -0.29
N MET A 114 -3.15 1.66 -1.54
CA MET A 114 -4.05 0.55 -1.86
C MET A 114 -3.30 -0.77 -1.67
N LEU A 115 -3.83 -1.63 -0.79
CA LEU A 115 -3.17 -2.88 -0.40
C LEU A 115 -3.97 -4.07 -0.96
N PRO A 116 -3.31 -4.97 -1.72
CA PRO A 116 -3.97 -6.15 -2.25
C PRO A 116 -4.22 -7.20 -1.16
N GLU A 117 -5.30 -7.95 -1.30
CA GLU A 117 -5.50 -9.19 -0.56
C GLU A 117 -4.77 -10.37 -1.20
N TRP A 118 -4.60 -11.46 -0.48
CA TRP A 118 -4.20 -12.72 -1.10
C TRP A 118 -5.33 -13.25 -1.98
N MET A 119 -5.00 -13.77 -3.17
CA MET A 119 -5.95 -14.49 -4.01
C MET A 119 -6.20 -15.87 -3.41
N ILE A 120 -7.18 -15.96 -2.49
CA ILE A 120 -7.61 -17.23 -1.88
C ILE A 120 -8.63 -17.92 -2.77
N ASP A 121 -9.54 -17.14 -3.37
CA ASP A 121 -10.44 -17.60 -4.40
C ASP A 121 -10.27 -16.81 -5.70
N VAL A 122 -10.43 -17.54 -6.80
CA VAL A 122 -10.30 -16.99 -8.14
C VAL A 122 -11.58 -16.19 -8.47
N PRO A 123 -11.46 -14.90 -8.85
CA PRO A 123 -12.59 -14.09 -9.28
C PRO A 123 -13.40 -14.77 -10.38
N THR A 124 -14.72 -14.74 -10.29
CA THR A 124 -15.60 -15.39 -11.28
C THR A 124 -15.43 -14.78 -12.68
N SER A 125 -15.13 -13.48 -12.75
CA SER A 125 -14.87 -12.74 -13.98
C SER A 125 -13.39 -12.47 -14.26
N LEU A 126 -12.46 -13.29 -13.70
CA LEU A 126 -11.01 -13.09 -13.84
C LEU A 126 -10.61 -12.74 -15.28
N ARG A 127 -11.03 -13.55 -16.26
CA ARG A 127 -10.63 -13.36 -17.67
C ARG A 127 -11.08 -12.02 -18.27
N GLY A 128 -12.25 -11.52 -17.89
CA GLY A 128 -12.85 -10.33 -18.52
C GLY A 128 -12.45 -9.04 -17.82
N ASP A 129 -12.55 -9.03 -16.49
CA ASP A 129 -12.57 -7.82 -15.69
C ASP A 129 -11.31 -7.62 -14.87
N TRP A 130 -10.25 -8.39 -15.12
CA TRP A 130 -9.00 -8.29 -14.37
C TRP A 130 -7.78 -8.19 -15.26
N TYR A 131 -6.82 -7.38 -14.80
CA TYR A 131 -5.45 -7.36 -15.28
C TYR A 131 -4.55 -8.22 -14.39
N VAL A 132 -3.44 -8.70 -14.95
CA VAL A 132 -2.35 -9.39 -14.25
C VAL A 132 -1.01 -8.78 -14.65
N PHE A 133 -0.07 -8.67 -13.71
CA PHE A 133 1.32 -8.33 -14.02
C PHE A 133 2.31 -9.06 -13.09
N PRO A 134 3.54 -9.33 -13.58
CA PRO A 134 4.64 -9.83 -12.75
C PRO A 134 5.07 -8.73 -11.79
N ARG A 135 4.84 -8.94 -10.49
CA ARG A 135 5.19 -7.96 -9.47
C ARG A 135 6.71 -7.96 -9.25
N PRO A 136 7.39 -6.81 -9.29
CA PRO A 136 8.80 -6.72 -8.88
C PRO A 136 8.99 -7.03 -7.39
N ALA A 137 10.10 -7.69 -7.04
CA ALA A 137 10.64 -7.66 -5.69
C ALA A 137 11.08 -6.24 -5.33
N GLY A 138 10.98 -5.87 -4.05
CA GLY A 138 11.48 -4.59 -3.56
C GLY A 138 10.53 -3.85 -2.62
N ASN A 139 10.88 -2.60 -2.32
CA ASN A 139 10.22 -1.78 -1.32
C ASN A 139 9.01 -1.06 -1.92
N ARG A 140 7.81 -1.47 -1.54
CA ARG A 140 6.57 -0.78 -1.90
C ARG A 140 6.54 0.62 -1.30
N CYS A 141 6.29 1.63 -2.11
CA CYS A 141 6.31 3.02 -1.70
C CYS A 141 5.38 3.91 -2.56
N PHE A 142 4.90 5.00 -1.97
CA PHE A 142 4.46 6.14 -2.75
C PHE A 142 5.63 6.99 -3.17
N VAL A 143 5.51 7.60 -4.34
CA VAL A 143 6.41 8.65 -4.82
C VAL A 143 5.59 9.90 -5.09
N VAL A 144 5.99 11.01 -4.47
CA VAL A 144 5.36 12.32 -4.64
C VAL A 144 6.36 13.29 -5.23
N SER A 145 6.06 13.84 -6.41
CA SER A 145 6.84 14.91 -7.04
C SER A 145 6.09 16.24 -6.92
N SER A 146 6.73 17.25 -6.34
CA SER A 146 6.14 18.57 -6.11
C SER A 146 7.22 19.58 -5.71
N ASN A 147 7.01 20.87 -6.01
CA ASN A 147 7.90 21.98 -5.64
C ASN A 147 9.40 21.79 -5.99
N GLY A 148 9.66 21.11 -7.11
CA GLY A 148 11.02 20.89 -7.63
C GLY A 148 11.81 19.82 -6.89
N THR A 149 11.13 18.91 -6.19
CA THR A 149 11.73 17.75 -5.53
C THR A 149 10.80 16.55 -5.60
N THR A 150 11.34 15.36 -5.33
CA THR A 150 10.60 14.10 -5.25
C THR A 150 10.91 13.42 -3.92
N VAL A 151 9.87 12.90 -3.28
CA VAL A 151 9.99 12.16 -2.01
C VAL A 151 9.28 10.83 -2.16
N SER A 152 9.93 9.74 -1.77
CA SER A 152 9.30 8.43 -1.70
C SER A 152 9.13 7.98 -0.26
N ARG A 153 7.94 7.47 0.10
CA ARG A 153 7.63 6.93 1.44
C ARG A 153 7.26 5.46 1.36
N ALA A 154 7.86 4.64 2.21
CA ALA A 154 7.63 3.20 2.28
C ALA A 154 6.23 2.87 2.82
N ARG A 155 5.84 1.59 2.73
CA ARG A 155 4.54 1.10 3.22
C ARG A 155 4.25 1.42 4.69
N ASN A 156 5.27 1.50 5.54
CA ASN A 156 5.13 1.88 6.95
C ASN A 156 5.08 3.42 7.18
N GLY A 157 5.02 4.21 6.10
CA GLY A 157 4.97 5.67 6.12
C GLY A 157 6.31 6.37 6.35
N SER A 158 7.39 5.63 6.59
CA SER A 158 8.74 6.20 6.69
C SER A 158 9.19 6.77 5.35
N ILE A 159 10.04 7.78 5.39
CA ILE A 159 10.70 8.29 4.19
C ILE A 159 11.74 7.27 3.77
N LEU A 160 11.67 6.86 2.50
CA LEU A 160 12.69 6.05 1.87
C LEU A 160 13.75 6.97 1.24
N HIS A 161 13.37 7.93 0.38
CA HIS A 161 14.30 8.78 -0.36
C HIS A 161 13.77 10.21 -0.53
N HIS A 162 14.68 11.19 -0.57
CA HIS A 162 14.48 12.54 -1.12
C HIS A 162 15.43 12.73 -2.31
N PHE A 163 14.92 13.08 -3.48
CA PHE A 163 15.72 13.12 -4.70
C PHE A 163 15.10 13.99 -5.81
N PRO A 164 15.90 14.53 -6.75
CA PRO A 164 15.37 15.12 -7.97
C PRO A 164 14.92 14.03 -8.95
N SER A 165 13.80 14.25 -9.64
CA SER A 165 13.32 13.37 -10.70
C SER A 165 12.83 14.14 -11.92
N ALA A 166 12.80 13.46 -13.07
CA ALA A 166 12.20 13.98 -14.29
C ALA A 166 10.67 13.85 -14.33
N LEU A 167 10.03 13.50 -13.21
CA LEU A 167 8.58 13.61 -13.06
C LEU A 167 8.16 15.09 -13.04
N PRO A 168 6.88 15.41 -13.35
CA PRO A 168 6.40 16.78 -13.29
C PRO A 168 6.65 17.41 -11.91
N ASN A 169 7.29 18.60 -11.90
CA ASN A 169 7.71 19.31 -10.69
C ASN A 169 8.62 18.49 -9.74
N GLY A 170 9.29 17.46 -10.24
CA GLY A 170 10.19 16.60 -9.48
C GLY A 170 11.63 17.13 -9.32
N ALA A 171 12.00 18.16 -10.06
CA ALA A 171 13.31 18.81 -10.02
C ALA A 171 13.20 20.31 -10.36
N ARG A 172 14.15 21.12 -9.89
CA ARG A 172 14.26 22.54 -10.24
C ARG A 172 15.04 22.71 -11.55
N THR A 173 14.36 22.63 -12.69
CA THR A 173 14.94 22.87 -14.03
C THR A 173 14.32 24.10 -14.68
N LYS A 174 14.99 24.67 -15.70
CA LYS A 174 14.51 25.86 -16.42
C LYS A 174 13.32 25.58 -17.35
N ASP A 175 13.13 24.31 -17.72
CA ASP A 175 12.15 23.85 -18.73
C ASP A 175 10.80 23.43 -18.15
N VAL A 176 10.50 23.79 -16.89
CA VAL A 176 9.23 23.42 -16.25
C VAL A 176 8.11 24.34 -16.76
N SER A 177 7.55 24.00 -17.90
CA SER A 177 6.29 24.55 -18.40
C SER A 177 5.13 23.89 -17.65
N GLY A 178 4.69 24.52 -16.56
CA GLY A 178 3.52 24.11 -15.80
C GLY A 178 3.30 24.97 -14.54
N PRO A 179 2.11 24.93 -13.92
CA PRO A 179 1.88 25.61 -12.66
C PRO A 179 2.86 25.10 -11.60
N SER A 180 3.50 26.02 -10.87
CA SER A 180 4.42 25.71 -9.76
C SER A 180 3.76 24.91 -8.64
N SER A 181 2.42 24.92 -8.58
CA SER A 181 1.60 24.18 -7.61
C SER A 181 1.18 22.77 -8.07
N SER A 182 1.54 22.34 -9.28
CA SER A 182 1.18 20.99 -9.74
C SER A 182 2.04 19.91 -9.08
N PHE A 183 1.47 18.73 -8.86
CA PHE A 183 2.15 17.61 -8.19
C PHE A 183 1.75 16.29 -8.85
N SER A 184 2.55 15.25 -8.67
CA SER A 184 2.20 13.89 -9.12
C SER A 184 2.41 12.91 -7.97
N ILE A 185 1.56 11.88 -7.93
CA ILE A 185 1.56 10.82 -6.91
C ILE A 185 1.52 9.49 -7.66
N LEU A 186 2.58 8.71 -7.50
CA LEU A 186 2.75 7.40 -8.11
C LEU A 186 2.85 6.34 -7.03
N ASP A 187 2.30 5.17 -7.32
CA ASP A 187 2.46 3.98 -6.50
C ASP A 187 3.49 3.06 -7.13
N CYS A 188 4.60 2.83 -6.42
CA CYS A 188 5.81 2.26 -6.97
C CYS A 188 6.36 1.12 -6.11
N ILE A 189 7.11 0.23 -6.73
CA ILE A 189 8.02 -0.69 -6.05
C ILE A 189 9.44 -0.27 -6.39
N PHE A 190 10.20 0.16 -5.39
CA PHE A 190 11.61 0.46 -5.56
C PHE A 190 12.40 -0.85 -5.53
N HIS A 191 12.97 -1.21 -6.68
CA HIS A 191 13.85 -2.35 -6.82
C HIS A 191 15.29 -1.86 -6.64
N GLU A 192 15.87 -2.23 -5.51
CA GLU A 192 17.18 -1.73 -5.08
C GLU A 192 18.34 -2.14 -6.00
N PRO A 193 18.42 -3.39 -6.52
CA PRO A 193 19.56 -3.82 -7.33
C PRO A 193 19.79 -3.00 -8.61
N ASP A 194 18.73 -2.55 -9.28
CA ASP A 194 18.81 -1.71 -10.50
C ASP A 194 18.44 -0.24 -10.26
N GLN A 195 18.22 0.13 -8.99
CA GLN A 195 17.84 1.47 -8.54
C GLN A 195 16.66 2.08 -9.34
N THR A 196 15.66 1.26 -9.67
CA THR A 196 14.50 1.66 -10.47
C THR A 196 13.22 1.66 -9.63
N TYR A 197 12.44 2.74 -9.76
CA TYR A 197 11.06 2.77 -9.29
C TYR A 197 10.15 2.17 -10.37
N TYR A 198 9.75 0.92 -10.17
CA TYR A 198 8.73 0.29 -11.00
C TYR A 198 7.36 0.84 -10.60
N VAL A 199 6.80 1.68 -11.46
CA VAL A 199 5.49 2.29 -11.26
C VAL A 199 4.45 1.24 -11.58
N ILE A 200 3.61 0.93 -10.60
CA ILE A 200 2.52 -0.02 -10.77
C ILE A 200 1.14 0.63 -10.75
N ASP A 201 1.07 1.89 -10.31
CA ASP A 201 -0.15 2.67 -10.35
C ASP A 201 0.13 4.18 -10.41
N MET A 202 -0.83 4.94 -10.95
CA MET A 202 -0.81 6.40 -11.02
C MET A 202 -2.04 6.95 -10.31
N VAL A 203 -1.81 7.63 -9.19
CA VAL A 203 -2.87 8.12 -8.30
C VAL A 203 -3.19 9.59 -8.56
N CYS A 204 -2.18 10.37 -8.94
CA CYS A 204 -2.35 11.74 -9.38
C CYS A 204 -1.27 12.13 -10.38
N TRP A 205 -1.63 12.90 -11.41
CA TRP A 205 -0.67 13.39 -12.40
C TRP A 205 -0.88 14.86 -12.69
N ARG A 206 0.15 15.70 -12.50
CA ARG A 206 0.09 17.16 -12.70
C ARG A 206 -1.13 17.82 -12.02
N GLY A 207 -1.49 17.34 -10.83
CA GLY A 207 -2.62 17.82 -10.05
C GLY A 207 -3.98 17.24 -10.45
N TYR A 208 -4.09 16.43 -11.50
CA TYR A 208 -5.31 15.69 -11.81
C TYR A 208 -5.40 14.47 -10.90
N SER A 209 -6.39 14.45 -9.99
CA SER A 209 -6.70 13.28 -9.17
C SER A 209 -7.22 12.13 -10.04
N LEU A 210 -6.68 10.92 -9.82
CA LEU A 210 -7.12 9.70 -10.49
C LEU A 210 -7.72 8.68 -9.51
N TYR A 211 -7.92 9.04 -8.23
CA TYR A 211 -8.48 8.10 -7.23
C TYR A 211 -9.81 7.50 -7.68
N ASP A 212 -10.71 8.32 -8.20
CA ASP A 212 -12.05 7.89 -8.64
C ASP A 212 -12.07 7.37 -10.09
N CYS A 213 -10.89 7.17 -10.69
CA CYS A 213 -10.78 6.55 -12.00
C CYS A 213 -10.57 5.05 -11.88
N THR A 214 -11.13 4.31 -12.83
CA THR A 214 -10.94 2.87 -12.96
C THR A 214 -9.46 2.51 -13.15
N ALA A 215 -9.05 1.33 -12.71
CA ALA A 215 -7.69 0.82 -12.89
C ALA A 215 -7.29 0.79 -14.35
N GLU A 216 -8.22 0.42 -15.23
CA GLU A 216 -8.01 0.46 -16.68
C GLU A 216 -7.62 1.85 -17.19
N PHE A 217 -8.34 2.90 -16.78
CA PHE A 217 -7.98 4.26 -17.17
C PHE A 217 -6.64 4.68 -16.57
N ARG A 218 -6.40 4.37 -15.29
CA ARG A 218 -5.14 4.70 -14.60
C ARG A 218 -3.94 4.05 -15.28
N PHE A 219 -4.05 2.78 -15.69
CA PHE A 219 -2.98 2.06 -16.36
C PHE A 219 -2.73 2.57 -17.78
N PHE A 220 -3.79 2.85 -18.55
CA PHE A 220 -3.68 3.51 -19.85
C PHE A 220 -2.98 4.88 -19.74
N TRP A 221 -3.40 5.69 -18.76
CA TRP A 221 -2.86 7.01 -18.52
C TRP A 221 -1.40 6.95 -18.05
N LEU A 222 -1.05 6.00 -17.18
CA LEU A 222 0.31 5.76 -16.73
C LEU A 222 1.25 5.47 -17.90
N ASN A 223 0.90 4.52 -18.76
CA ASN A 223 1.73 4.12 -19.89
C ASN A 223 1.95 5.26 -20.88
N SER A 224 0.92 6.07 -21.14
CA SER A 224 1.05 7.21 -22.05
C SER A 224 1.83 8.37 -21.42
N LYS A 225 1.50 8.77 -20.18
CA LYS A 225 2.04 9.98 -19.56
C LYS A 225 3.44 9.84 -19.00
N LEU A 226 3.84 8.66 -18.53
CA LEU A 226 5.21 8.48 -18.04
C LEU A 226 6.22 8.57 -19.20
N MET A 227 5.88 8.03 -20.36
CA MET A 227 6.73 8.05 -21.57
C MET A 227 6.89 9.45 -22.18
N GLU A 228 5.93 10.36 -21.94
CA GLU A 228 6.06 11.78 -22.31
C GLU A 228 7.10 12.53 -21.45
N THR A 229 7.63 11.89 -20.40
CA THR A 229 8.65 12.47 -19.51
C THR A 229 10.05 11.92 -19.78
N GLY A 230 11.06 12.55 -19.18
CA GLY A 230 12.41 12.00 -19.13
C GLY A 230 12.62 10.94 -18.03
N ALA A 231 11.58 10.50 -17.32
CA ALA A 231 11.72 9.65 -16.13
C ALA A 231 12.18 8.22 -16.42
N CYS A 232 12.04 7.76 -17.67
CA CYS A 232 12.53 6.45 -18.12
C CYS A 232 13.99 6.49 -18.60
N ASN A 233 14.59 7.69 -18.71
CA ASN A 233 15.97 7.86 -19.17
C ASN A 233 16.97 7.41 -18.09
N PRO A 234 18.24 7.19 -18.46
CA PRO A 234 19.29 6.95 -17.47
C PRO A 234 19.42 8.11 -16.45
N PRO A 235 19.90 7.83 -15.23
CA PRO A 235 20.12 8.85 -14.21
C PRO A 235 20.98 10.03 -14.69
N SER A 236 20.67 11.23 -14.17
CA SER A 236 21.40 12.47 -14.40
C SER A 236 21.35 13.37 -13.15
N HIS A 237 22.01 14.53 -13.19
CA HIS A 237 22.04 15.47 -12.06
C HIS A 237 20.66 15.87 -11.55
N TYR A 238 19.67 16.04 -12.45
CA TYR A 238 18.29 16.41 -12.09
C TYR A 238 17.31 15.21 -12.12
N HIS A 239 17.84 13.99 -12.19
CA HIS A 239 17.05 12.77 -12.26
C HIS A 239 17.83 11.59 -11.64
N LYS A 240 17.67 11.35 -10.35
CA LYS A 240 18.53 10.40 -9.62
C LYS A 240 18.20 8.92 -9.90
N TYR A 241 16.92 8.58 -9.96
CA TYR A 241 16.46 7.20 -10.10
C TYR A 241 15.58 7.05 -11.32
N LYS A 242 15.76 5.95 -12.06
CA LYS A 242 14.94 5.60 -13.21
C LYS A 242 13.53 5.21 -12.76
N PHE A 243 12.54 5.52 -13.59
CA PHE A 243 11.18 5.01 -13.48
C PHE A 243 10.89 4.07 -14.65
N SER A 244 10.10 3.04 -14.41
CA SER A 244 9.63 2.15 -15.46
C SER A 244 8.24 1.65 -15.13
N VAL A 245 7.39 1.47 -16.15
CA VAL A 245 6.13 0.75 -15.98
C VAL A 245 6.39 -0.75 -15.90
N VAL A 246 5.54 -1.47 -15.17
CA VAL A 246 5.47 -2.93 -15.24
C VAL A 246 4.63 -3.36 -16.44
N PRO A 247 4.92 -4.51 -17.08
CA PRO A 247 4.08 -5.00 -18.17
C PRO A 247 2.75 -5.53 -17.61
N ILE A 248 1.64 -5.04 -18.16
CA ILE A 248 0.28 -5.38 -17.72
C ILE A 248 -0.40 -6.17 -18.83
N TYR A 249 -1.04 -7.28 -18.46
CA TYR A 249 -1.70 -8.20 -19.38
C TYR A 249 -3.15 -8.45 -18.96
N ASP A 250 -4.00 -8.78 -19.92
CA ASP A 250 -5.31 -9.36 -19.63
C ASP A 250 -5.17 -10.73 -18.97
N CYS A 251 -6.15 -11.14 -18.16
CA CYS A 251 -6.13 -12.46 -17.52
C CYS A 251 -6.69 -13.57 -18.43
N ASP A 252 -6.39 -13.55 -19.72
CA ASP A 252 -6.56 -14.72 -20.57
C ASP A 252 -5.36 -15.67 -20.44
N GLN A 253 -5.41 -16.82 -21.13
CA GLN A 253 -4.35 -17.81 -21.03
C GLN A 253 -2.97 -17.23 -21.40
N ALA A 254 -2.90 -16.47 -22.51
CA ALA A 254 -1.64 -15.92 -23.00
C ALA A 254 -1.09 -14.83 -22.07
N GLY A 255 -1.94 -13.97 -21.52
CA GLY A 255 -1.56 -12.93 -20.58
C GLY A 255 -1.10 -13.50 -19.23
N LEU A 256 -1.78 -14.54 -18.72
CA LEU A 256 -1.34 -15.27 -17.52
C LEU A 256 0.02 -15.93 -17.73
N GLU A 257 0.22 -16.64 -18.85
CA GLU A 257 1.50 -17.25 -19.21
C GLU A 257 2.61 -16.20 -19.34
N SER A 258 2.31 -15.05 -19.97
CA SER A 258 3.25 -13.94 -20.14
C SER A 258 3.63 -13.30 -18.81
N ALA A 259 2.67 -13.09 -17.91
CA ALA A 259 2.96 -12.55 -16.58
C ALA A 259 3.78 -13.53 -15.74
N TYR A 260 3.45 -14.82 -15.80
CA TYR A 260 4.08 -15.85 -14.99
C TYR A 260 5.49 -16.21 -15.48
N MET A 261 5.65 -16.54 -16.76
CA MET A 261 6.91 -17.03 -17.34
C MET A 261 7.69 -15.99 -18.12
N GLY A 262 7.04 -14.90 -18.54
CA GLY A 262 7.66 -13.90 -19.41
C GLY A 262 8.89 -13.23 -18.77
N PRO A 263 9.86 -12.81 -19.61
CA PRO A 263 11.06 -12.14 -19.12
C PRO A 263 10.72 -10.74 -18.61
N VAL A 264 11.36 -10.35 -17.51
CA VAL A 264 11.29 -9.02 -16.91
C VAL A 264 12.68 -8.61 -16.42
N PRO A 265 12.99 -7.30 -16.33
CA PRO A 265 14.33 -6.84 -15.95
C PRO A 265 14.61 -6.91 -14.44
N TYR A 266 13.71 -7.51 -13.65
CA TYR A 266 13.77 -7.58 -12.20
C TYR A 266 13.45 -8.98 -11.68
N THR A 267 13.82 -9.25 -10.44
CA THR A 267 13.36 -10.46 -9.76
C THR A 267 11.87 -10.33 -9.46
N LYS A 268 11.06 -11.34 -9.83
CA LYS A 268 9.63 -11.36 -9.51
C LYS A 268 9.41 -11.65 -8.02
N ASP A 269 8.38 -11.04 -7.45
CA ASP A 269 7.85 -11.35 -6.13
C ASP A 269 6.32 -11.50 -6.21
N GLY A 270 5.91 -12.48 -7.01
CA GLY A 270 4.52 -12.84 -7.24
C GLY A 270 3.89 -12.27 -8.49
N LEU A 271 2.61 -12.58 -8.62
CA LEU A 271 1.68 -11.97 -9.56
C LEU A 271 0.73 -11.03 -8.80
N SER A 272 0.47 -9.87 -9.39
CA SER A 272 -0.56 -8.96 -8.90
C SER A 272 -1.71 -8.89 -9.89
N PHE A 273 -2.93 -8.88 -9.37
CA PHE A 273 -4.15 -8.81 -10.14
C PHE A 273 -4.96 -7.59 -9.74
N TYR A 274 -5.53 -6.90 -10.71
CA TYR A 274 -6.31 -5.69 -10.49
C TYR A 274 -7.63 -5.79 -11.24
N ASN A 275 -8.73 -5.58 -10.54
CA ASN A 275 -10.02 -5.46 -11.22
C ASN A 275 -10.00 -4.17 -12.07
N LYS A 276 -10.35 -4.30 -13.35
CA LYS A 276 -10.32 -3.22 -14.34
C LYS A 276 -11.13 -2.00 -13.91
N HIS A 277 -12.23 -2.23 -13.18
CA HIS A 277 -13.15 -1.20 -12.72
C HIS A 277 -12.76 -0.59 -11.36
N ALA A 278 -11.75 -1.13 -10.68
CA ALA A 278 -11.38 -0.67 -9.33
C ALA A 278 -10.94 0.79 -9.33
N HIS A 279 -11.53 1.60 -8.45
CA HIS A 279 -10.98 2.90 -8.07
C HIS A 279 -9.73 2.68 -7.20
N TYR A 280 -8.85 3.68 -7.09
CA TYR A 280 -7.72 3.60 -6.17
C TYR A 280 -8.24 3.87 -4.75
N GLN A 281 -8.43 2.81 -3.96
CA GLN A 281 -8.90 2.90 -2.58
C GLN A 281 -7.76 2.57 -1.62
N THR A 282 -7.61 3.38 -0.58
CA THR A 282 -6.53 3.20 0.38
C THR A 282 -6.90 2.16 1.43
N GLY A 283 -5.90 1.45 1.93
CA GLY A 283 -6.11 0.29 2.80
C GLY A 283 -6.32 -0.99 1.99
N ASN A 284 -6.72 -2.04 2.69
CA ASN A 284 -6.96 -3.35 2.08
C ASN A 284 -8.18 -3.30 1.15
N THR A 285 -8.06 -3.94 -0.01
CA THR A 285 -9.18 -4.07 -0.94
C THR A 285 -9.22 -5.45 -1.57
N PRO A 286 -10.40 -6.05 -1.75
CA PRO A 286 -10.55 -7.30 -2.47
C PRO A 286 -10.45 -7.12 -4.00
N LEU A 287 -10.37 -5.88 -4.49
CA LEU A 287 -10.28 -5.54 -5.92
C LEU A 287 -8.84 -5.47 -6.46
N ALA A 288 -7.85 -5.62 -5.58
CA ALA A 288 -6.47 -5.88 -5.92
C ALA A 288 -6.04 -7.16 -5.20
N LEU A 289 -5.38 -8.07 -5.90
CA LEU A 289 -5.01 -9.38 -5.36
C LEU A 289 -3.52 -9.68 -5.60
N MET A 290 -2.98 -10.51 -4.73
CA MET A 290 -1.62 -11.03 -4.79
C MET A 290 -1.66 -12.55 -4.83
N TRP A 291 -0.84 -13.15 -5.68
CA TRP A 291 -0.60 -14.59 -5.68
C TRP A 291 0.89 -14.87 -5.82
N LYS A 292 1.37 -15.91 -5.12
CA LYS A 292 2.77 -16.31 -5.13
C LYS A 292 2.89 -17.84 -5.11
N ASP A 293 3.94 -18.32 -5.74
CA ASP A 293 4.45 -19.68 -5.60
C ASP A 293 5.99 -19.67 -5.60
N ASP A 294 6.58 -20.84 -5.49
CA ASP A 294 8.03 -21.08 -5.45
C ASP A 294 8.76 -20.72 -6.76
N LYS A 295 8.03 -20.58 -7.87
CA LYS A 295 8.60 -20.23 -9.17
C LYS A 295 8.60 -18.74 -9.43
N CYS A 296 7.60 -18.00 -8.93
CA CYS A 296 7.47 -16.56 -9.16
C CYS A 296 7.83 -15.68 -7.96
N SER A 297 8.20 -16.25 -6.80
CA SER A 297 8.69 -15.52 -5.64
C SER A 297 9.72 -16.31 -4.83
N GLN A 298 10.71 -15.60 -4.29
CA GLN A 298 11.66 -16.14 -3.32
C GLN A 298 11.08 -16.21 -1.89
N HIS A 299 10.00 -15.46 -1.63
CA HIS A 299 9.38 -15.31 -0.30
C HIS A 299 7.90 -15.65 -0.38
N VAL A 300 7.63 -16.96 -0.54
CA VAL A 300 6.26 -17.51 -0.56
C VAL A 300 5.63 -17.46 0.83
N LEU A 301 6.43 -17.73 1.87
CA LEU A 301 6.05 -17.63 3.28
C LEU A 301 6.78 -16.47 3.92
N ASP A 302 6.22 -15.94 5.01
CA ASP A 302 6.87 -14.89 5.77
C ASP A 302 8.19 -15.42 6.36
N THR A 303 9.22 -14.60 6.24
CA THR A 303 10.57 -14.87 6.74
C THR A 303 10.94 -13.90 7.85
N ASP A 304 11.79 -14.34 8.77
CA ASP A 304 12.40 -13.46 9.76
C ASP A 304 13.40 -12.47 9.12
N GLY A 305 14.04 -11.62 9.93
CA GLY A 305 15.05 -10.66 9.47
C GLY A 305 16.31 -11.30 8.87
N LYS A 306 16.45 -12.62 8.93
CA LYS A 306 17.55 -13.40 8.31
C LYS A 306 17.08 -14.14 7.07
N GLY A 307 15.84 -13.96 6.62
CA GLY A 307 15.26 -14.65 5.47
C GLY A 307 14.86 -16.10 5.75
N GLN A 308 14.80 -16.52 7.02
CA GLN A 308 14.39 -17.88 7.39
C GLN A 308 12.90 -17.95 7.68
N VAL A 309 12.22 -18.99 7.20
CA VAL A 309 10.81 -19.23 7.50
C VAL A 309 10.67 -19.64 8.97
N PRO A 310 9.94 -18.89 9.81
CA PRO A 310 9.75 -19.25 11.21
C PRO A 310 8.94 -20.54 11.35
N ALA A 311 9.18 -21.28 12.45
CA ALA A 311 8.44 -22.51 12.78
C ALA A 311 6.92 -22.26 12.96
N GLN A 312 6.53 -21.03 13.28
CA GLN A 312 5.13 -20.61 13.42
C GLN A 312 4.91 -19.32 12.63
N GLN A 313 3.84 -19.30 11.83
CA GLN A 313 3.39 -18.10 11.15
C GLN A 313 2.52 -17.27 12.10
N GLN A 314 2.69 -15.95 12.06
CA GLN A 314 1.96 -15.03 12.92
C GLN A 314 0.80 -14.41 12.16
N VAL A 315 -0.32 -14.20 12.85
CA VAL A 315 -1.47 -13.44 12.32
C VAL A 315 -1.67 -12.24 13.23
N VAL A 316 -1.84 -11.06 12.63
CA VAL A 316 -2.12 -9.83 13.35
C VAL A 316 -3.61 -9.52 13.24
N LEU A 317 -4.27 -9.34 14.37
CA LEU A 317 -5.66 -8.92 14.49
C LEU A 317 -5.71 -7.53 15.11
N GLU A 318 -6.71 -6.74 14.72
CA GLU A 318 -7.00 -5.46 15.34
C GLU A 318 -7.90 -5.69 16.57
N LEU A 319 -7.52 -5.15 17.71
CA LEU A 319 -8.37 -5.10 18.90
C LEU A 319 -9.15 -3.79 18.87
N ARG A 320 -10.48 -3.88 18.86
CA ARG A 320 -11.38 -2.73 18.93
C ARG A 320 -11.74 -2.38 20.37
N ASP A 321 -12.25 -1.16 20.56
CA ASP A 321 -12.66 -0.64 21.87
C ASP A 321 -13.78 -1.46 22.52
N ASP A 322 -14.61 -2.12 21.70
CA ASP A 322 -15.64 -3.05 22.17
C ASP A 322 -15.10 -4.45 22.53
N GLY A 323 -13.76 -4.59 22.62
CA GLY A 323 -13.05 -5.81 22.97
C GLY A 323 -12.93 -6.82 21.83
N LYS A 324 -13.49 -6.54 20.64
CA LYS A 324 -13.47 -7.49 19.53
C LYS A 324 -12.10 -7.56 18.87
N LEU A 325 -11.65 -8.78 18.61
CA LEU A 325 -10.51 -9.06 17.74
C LEU A 325 -11.02 -9.27 16.33
N VAL A 326 -10.58 -8.41 15.40
CA VAL A 326 -11.05 -8.40 14.02
C VAL A 326 -9.91 -8.47 13.01
N THR A 327 -10.21 -8.93 11.80
CA THR A 327 -9.28 -8.81 10.66
C THR A 327 -9.31 -7.41 10.06
N SER A 328 -8.32 -7.10 9.23
CA SER A 328 -8.27 -5.86 8.44
C SER A 328 -9.07 -5.94 7.13
N ASP A 329 -9.90 -6.97 6.93
CA ASP A 329 -10.76 -7.09 5.75
C ASP A 329 -11.87 -6.02 5.78
N ASP A 330 -12.48 -5.75 4.63
CA ASP A 330 -13.64 -4.87 4.54
C ASP A 330 -14.84 -5.59 3.88
N PRO A 331 -15.91 -5.90 4.65
CA PRO A 331 -16.04 -5.69 6.08
C PRO A 331 -15.17 -6.65 6.90
N PRO A 332 -14.80 -6.27 8.14
CA PRO A 332 -13.88 -7.03 8.96
C PRO A 332 -14.54 -8.27 9.57
N VAL A 333 -13.76 -9.35 9.68
CA VAL A 333 -14.21 -10.62 10.26
C VAL A 333 -13.88 -10.63 11.74
N ILE A 334 -14.89 -10.87 12.58
CA ILE A 334 -14.71 -10.99 14.03
C ILE A 334 -14.23 -12.40 14.36
N PHE A 335 -13.04 -12.49 14.96
CA PHE A 335 -12.44 -13.75 15.40
C PHE A 335 -12.80 -14.11 16.83
N GLY A 336 -13.02 -13.10 17.67
CA GLY A 336 -13.35 -13.30 19.08
C GLY A 336 -13.53 -11.97 19.79
N CYS A 337 -13.74 -12.06 21.10
CA CYS A 337 -13.82 -10.92 21.99
C CYS A 337 -12.93 -11.20 23.21
N LEU A 338 -12.11 -10.23 23.60
CA LEU A 338 -11.36 -10.29 24.84
C LEU A 338 -12.23 -9.86 26.01
N ASP A 339 -12.03 -10.50 27.16
CA ASP A 339 -12.62 -10.09 28.43
C ASP A 339 -12.10 -8.68 28.81
N GLY A 340 -13.01 -7.81 29.26
CA GLY A 340 -12.65 -6.48 29.76
C GLY A 340 -11.65 -6.49 30.93
N GLU A 341 -11.69 -7.50 31.80
CA GLU A 341 -10.67 -7.67 32.83
C GLU A 341 -9.30 -8.01 32.24
N PHE A 342 -9.25 -8.79 31.16
CA PHE A 342 -8.00 -9.17 30.50
C PHE A 342 -7.36 -7.95 29.83
N VAL A 343 -8.15 -7.13 29.12
CA VAL A 343 -7.68 -5.90 28.47
C VAL A 343 -7.14 -4.91 29.51
N GLN A 344 -7.84 -4.73 30.63
CA GLN A 344 -7.39 -3.85 31.72
C GLN A 344 -6.10 -4.35 32.40
N LYS A 345 -5.98 -5.67 32.65
CA LYS A 345 -4.82 -6.27 33.34
C LYS A 345 -3.56 -6.31 32.48
N THR A 346 -3.69 -6.42 31.16
CA THR A 346 -2.54 -6.51 30.25
C THR A 346 -2.02 -5.16 29.77
N CYS A 347 -2.65 -4.05 30.17
CA CYS A 347 -2.36 -2.71 29.67
C CYS A 347 -2.26 -2.67 28.13
N ILE A 348 -3.03 -3.53 27.44
CA ILE A 348 -3.15 -3.45 25.98
C ILE A 348 -3.97 -2.20 25.72
N VAL A 349 -3.27 -1.12 25.37
CA VAL A 349 -3.89 0.17 25.11
C VAL A 349 -4.73 0.04 23.85
N THR A 350 -6.06 -0.05 24.01
CA THR A 350 -7.00 0.42 23.00
C THR A 350 -6.81 1.93 22.97
N HIS A 351 -6.04 2.42 22.00
CA HIS A 351 -5.77 3.84 21.88
C HIS A 351 -7.07 4.54 21.47
N GLN A 352 -7.57 5.34 22.41
CA GLN A 352 -8.60 6.37 22.21
C GLN A 352 -8.34 7.20 20.96
#